data_AF-A0A183P7X9-F1
#
_entry.id   AF-A0A183P7X9-F1
#
_cell.length_a   1.000
_cell.length_b   1.000
_cell.length_c   1.000
_cell.angle_alpha   90.00
_cell.angle_beta   90.00
_cell.angle_gamma   90.00
#
_symmetry.space_group_name_H-M   'P 1'
#
loop_
_entity.id
_entity.type
_entity.pdbx_description
1 polymer ?
#
loop_
_entity_poly.entity_id
_entity_poly.type
_entity_poly.pdbx_seq_one_letter_code
_entity_poly.pdbx_strand_id
1 'polypeptide(L)'
;MKKSIRDDKQKYVKKLAATAEKAASDGSMKQLDDTTKKLAGKYSKPVKDKESRPITEIQQQRNRWVEYFEELLNRPAPLNSHTQTFLLMSPINERRNQDGHRTNQERESNRT
;
A
#
# COMPACT_ATOMS: atom_id res chain seq x y z
N MET A 1 -8.42 -5.69 49.82
CA MET A 1 -9.38 -6.06 48.76
C MET A 1 -8.99 -5.54 47.36
N LYS A 2 -8.66 -4.25 47.17
CA LYS A 2 -8.24 -3.76 45.83
C LYS A 2 -6.88 -4.30 45.33
N LYS A 3 -5.95 -4.61 46.25
CA LYS A 3 -4.62 -5.15 45.92
C LYS A 3 -4.71 -6.56 45.31
N SER A 4 -5.48 -7.47 45.93
CA SER A 4 -5.63 -8.85 45.44
C SER A 4 -6.23 -8.90 44.03
N ILE A 5 -7.23 -8.06 43.71
CA ILE A 5 -7.81 -7.99 42.35
C ILE A 5 -6.76 -7.62 41.30
N ARG A 6 -5.85 -6.69 41.64
CA ARG A 6 -4.76 -6.29 40.74
C ARG A 6 -3.75 -7.41 40.55
N ASP A 7 -3.41 -8.11 41.64
CA ASP A 7 -2.44 -9.20 41.62
C ASP A 7 -2.98 -10.40 40.81
N ASP A 8 -4.28 -10.71 40.97
CA ASP A 8 -4.96 -11.75 40.18
C ASP A 8 -4.96 -11.41 38.68
N LYS A 9 -5.23 -10.15 38.31
CA LYS A 9 -5.15 -9.69 36.92
C LYS A 9 -3.73 -9.81 36.36
N GLN A 10 -2.71 -9.43 37.12
CA GLN A 10 -1.32 -9.58 36.68
C GLN A 10 -0.92 -11.05 36.50
N LYS A 11 -1.35 -11.93 37.40
CA LYS A 11 -1.12 -13.37 37.30
C LYS A 11 -1.77 -13.96 36.05
N TYR A 12 -2.99 -13.54 35.74
CA TYR A 12 -3.70 -13.94 34.51
C TYR A 12 -2.96 -13.47 33.24
N VAL A 13 -2.56 -12.19 33.19
CA VAL A 13 -1.81 -11.64 32.03
C VAL A 13 -0.48 -12.35 31.83
N LYS A 14 0.29 -12.62 32.90
CA LYS A 14 1.55 -13.37 32.82
C LYS A 14 1.36 -14.79 32.27
N LYS A 15 0.29 -15.48 32.70
CA LYS A 15 -0.04 -16.82 32.20
C LYS A 15 -0.33 -16.81 30.70
N LEU A 16 -1.08 -15.81 30.22
CA LEU A 16 -1.36 -15.65 28.79
C LEU A 16 -0.08 -15.36 28.00
N ALA A 17 0.80 -14.48 28.50
CA ALA A 17 2.06 -14.15 27.83
C ALA A 17 2.97 -15.38 27.67
N ALA A 18 3.14 -16.19 28.72
CA ALA A 18 3.91 -17.43 28.64
C ALA A 18 3.30 -18.44 27.64
N THR A 19 1.97 -18.46 27.52
CA THR A 19 1.29 -19.32 26.54
C THR A 19 1.54 -18.86 25.11
N ALA A 20 1.54 -17.54 24.87
CA ALA A 20 1.86 -16.96 23.57
C ALA A 20 3.31 -17.24 23.16
N GLU A 21 4.26 -17.11 24.10
CA GLU A 21 5.67 -17.45 23.88
C GLU A 21 5.85 -18.91 23.48
N LYS A 22 5.20 -19.84 24.20
CA LYS A 22 5.23 -21.26 23.83
C LYS A 22 4.62 -21.50 22.44
N ALA A 23 3.49 -20.88 22.13
CA ALA A 23 2.86 -21.01 20.81
C ALA A 23 3.74 -20.47 19.68
N ALA A 24 4.52 -19.41 19.93
CA ALA A 24 5.49 -18.87 18.99
C ALA A 24 6.61 -19.88 18.72
N SER A 25 7.20 -20.44 19.79
CA SER A 25 8.28 -21.42 19.72
C SER A 25 7.84 -22.72 19.03
N ASP A 26 6.61 -23.16 19.27
CA ASP A 26 6.04 -24.37 18.67
C ASP A 26 5.53 -24.14 17.24
N GLY A 27 5.58 -22.91 16.71
CA GLY A 27 5.05 -22.56 15.39
C GLY A 27 3.53 -22.62 15.27
N SER A 28 2.80 -22.65 16.38
CA SER A 28 1.33 -22.72 16.42
C SER A 28 0.70 -21.34 16.22
N MET A 29 0.68 -20.89 14.95
CA MET A 29 0.19 -19.55 14.58
C MET A 29 -1.26 -19.29 15.04
N LYS A 30 -2.13 -20.30 14.96
CA LYS A 30 -3.52 -20.18 15.41
C LYS A 30 -3.63 -19.91 16.91
N GLN A 31 -2.89 -20.65 17.75
CA GLN A 31 -2.90 -20.43 19.19
C GLN A 31 -2.26 -19.10 19.58
N LEU A 32 -1.23 -18.68 18.84
CA LEU A 32 -0.58 -17.39 19.02
C LEU A 32 -1.55 -16.23 18.73
N ASP A 33 -2.29 -16.29 17.63
CA ASP A 33 -3.32 -15.29 17.27
C ASP A 33 -4.45 -15.24 18.32
N ASP A 34 -4.99 -16.39 18.71
CA ASP A 34 -6.05 -16.48 19.73
C ASP A 34 -5.61 -15.93 21.09
N THR A 35 -4.36 -16.21 21.50
CA THR A 35 -3.80 -15.72 22.77
C THR A 35 -3.49 -14.23 22.72
N THR A 36 -3.00 -13.73 21.58
CA THR A 36 -2.74 -12.31 21.33
C THR A 36 -4.06 -11.51 21.35
N LYS A 37 -5.12 -12.03 20.73
CA LYS A 37 -6.46 -11.44 20.80
C LYS A 37 -6.99 -11.35 22.24
N LYS A 38 -6.76 -12.40 23.05
CA LYS A 38 -7.11 -12.37 24.49
C LYS A 38 -6.30 -11.36 25.29
N LEU A 39 -5.01 -11.19 24.98
CA LEU A 39 -4.12 -10.20 25.61
C LEU A 39 -4.46 -8.76 25.22
N ALA A 40 -4.78 -8.51 23.95
CA ALA A 40 -5.19 -7.20 23.42
C ALA A 40 -6.51 -6.71 24.03
N GLY A 41 -7.30 -7.61 24.63
CA GLY A 41 -8.57 -7.29 25.26
C GLY A 41 -9.58 -6.72 24.25
N LYS A 42 -10.46 -5.82 24.70
CA LYS A 42 -11.52 -5.21 23.86
C LYS A 42 -11.06 -4.00 23.05
N TYR A 43 -9.75 -3.71 22.97
CA TYR A 43 -9.24 -2.51 22.29
C TYR A 43 -9.10 -2.65 20.77
N SER A 44 -9.93 -3.48 20.14
CA SER A 44 -10.06 -3.43 18.68
C SER A 44 -10.80 -2.15 18.33
N LYS A 45 -10.12 -1.19 17.69
CA LYS A 45 -10.81 -0.03 17.11
C LYS A 45 -11.77 -0.55 16.03
N PRO A 46 -13.07 -0.19 16.08
CA PRO A 46 -13.99 -0.57 15.02
C PRO A 46 -13.55 0.09 13.71
N VAL A 47 -13.64 -0.65 12.60
CA VAL A 47 -13.41 -0.08 11.27
C VAL A 47 -14.55 0.88 10.98
N LYS A 48 -14.21 2.05 10.43
CA LYS A 48 -15.18 3.10 10.12
C LYS A 48 -15.35 3.27 8.61
N ASP A 49 -16.56 3.63 8.19
CA ASP A 49 -16.85 4.08 6.82
C ASP A 49 -16.25 5.49 6.57
N LYS A 50 -16.46 6.02 5.35
CA LYS A 50 -15.96 7.35 4.97
C LYS A 50 -16.63 8.46 5.79
N GLU A 51 -17.86 8.23 6.24
CA GLU A 51 -18.65 9.09 7.12
C GLU A 51 -18.32 8.90 8.61
N SER A 52 -17.24 8.18 8.94
CA SER A 52 -16.75 7.91 10.30
C SER A 52 -17.69 7.08 11.18
N ARG A 53 -18.67 6.38 10.61
CA ARG A 53 -19.58 5.47 11.31
C ARG A 53 -18.97 4.07 11.43
N PRO A 54 -19.13 3.40 12.58
CA PRO A 54 -18.65 2.04 12.76
C PRO A 54 -19.33 1.05 11.80
N ILE A 55 -18.53 0.22 11.13
CA ILE A 55 -19.01 -0.90 10.31
C ILE A 55 -19.16 -2.12 11.21
N THR A 56 -20.35 -2.73 11.21
CA THR A 56 -20.67 -3.90 12.03
C THR A 56 -20.67 -5.21 11.23
N GLU A 57 -20.82 -5.14 9.91
CA GLU A 57 -20.88 -6.30 9.02
C GLU A 57 -19.50 -6.67 8.45
N ILE A 58 -19.13 -7.96 8.53
CA ILE A 58 -17.83 -8.45 8.08
C ILE A 58 -17.59 -8.20 6.58
N GLN A 59 -18.64 -8.36 5.76
CA GLN A 59 -18.52 -8.11 4.31
C GLN A 59 -18.21 -6.65 4.01
N GLN A 60 -18.93 -5.73 4.65
CA GLN A 60 -18.68 -4.29 4.51
C GLN A 60 -17.29 -3.90 5.02
N GLN A 61 -16.83 -4.53 6.11
CA GLN A 61 -15.49 -4.30 6.63
C GLN A 61 -14.41 -4.73 5.63
N ARG A 62 -14.59 -5.87 4.94
CA ARG A 62 -13.68 -6.33 3.88
C ARG A 62 -13.68 -5.37 2.69
N ASN A 63 -14.85 -4.94 2.23
CA ASN A 63 -14.95 -3.97 1.13
C ASN A 63 -14.25 -2.65 1.49
N ARG A 64 -14.40 -2.17 2.73
CA ARG A 64 -13.70 -0.98 3.21
C ARG A 64 -12.18 -1.16 3.24
N TRP A 65 -11.69 -2.35 3.60
CA TRP A 65 -10.26 -2.66 3.53
C TRP A 65 -9.75 -2.63 2.09
N VAL A 66 -10.46 -3.25 1.14
CA VAL A 66 -10.09 -3.24 -0.29
C VAL A 66 -9.99 -1.81 -0.80
N GLU A 67 -11.02 -1.00 -0.58
CA GLU A 67 -11.05 0.40 -1.01
C GLU A 67 -9.91 1.23 -0.39
N TYR A 68 -9.64 1.07 0.91
CA TYR A 68 -8.54 1.78 1.58
C TYR A 68 -7.18 1.42 0.98
N PHE A 69 -6.95 0.14 0.67
CA PHE A 69 -5.71 -0.29 0.02
C PHE A 69 -5.61 0.20 -1.42
N GLU A 70 -6.71 0.21 -2.17
CA GLU A 70 -6.75 0.79 -3.52
C GLU A 70 -6.44 2.29 -3.50
N GLU A 71 -7.06 3.07 -2.61
CA GLU A 71 -6.78 4.50 -2.45
C GLU A 71 -5.30 4.74 -2.08
N LEU A 72 -4.74 3.90 -1.20
CA LEU A 72 -3.36 4.00 -0.75
C LEU A 72 -2.36 3.67 -1.86
N LEU A 73 -2.60 2.59 -2.61
CA LEU A 73 -1.68 2.08 -3.64
C LEU A 73 -1.78 2.87 -4.95
N ASN A 74 -2.96 3.41 -5.27
CA ASN A 74 -3.19 4.20 -6.48
C ASN A 74 -2.99 5.70 -6.27
N ARG A 75 -2.59 6.14 -5.06
CA ARG A 75 -2.32 7.55 -4.78
C ARG A 75 -1.15 8.02 -5.65
N PRO A 76 -1.35 8.98 -6.58
CA PRO A 76 -0.26 9.52 -7.37
C PRO A 76 0.74 10.19 -6.44
N ALA A 77 2.03 10.05 -6.75
CA ALA A 77 3.07 10.76 -6.02
C ALA A 77 2.72 12.26 -5.99
N PRO A 78 2.84 12.93 -4.84
CA PRO A 78 2.62 14.36 -4.80
C PRO A 78 3.55 15.00 -5.82
N LEU A 79 2.96 15.67 -6.81
CA LEU A 79 3.66 16.48 -7.80
C LEU A 79 4.41 17.56 -7.03
N ASN A 80 5.66 17.27 -6.70
CA ASN A 80 6.60 18.29 -6.31
C ASN A 80 6.71 19.27 -7.50
N SER A 81 6.58 20.54 -7.17
CA SER A 81 6.43 21.69 -8.04
C SER A 81 7.67 21.97 -8.89
N HIS A 82 8.02 21.10 -9.84
CA HIS A 82 9.15 21.37 -10.75
C HIS A 82 8.97 20.87 -12.19
N THR A 83 7.76 20.48 -12.59
CA THR A 83 7.50 19.94 -13.94
C THR A 83 6.43 20.70 -14.73
N GLN A 84 6.09 21.93 -14.34
CA GLN A 84 5.25 22.80 -15.18
C GLN A 84 6.04 23.52 -16.30
N THR A 85 7.37 23.54 -16.24
CA THR A 85 8.20 24.26 -17.24
C THR A 85 8.53 23.42 -18.48
N PHE A 86 8.51 22.09 -18.39
CA PHE A 86 8.95 21.22 -19.49
C PHE A 86 7.93 21.09 -20.64
N LEU A 87 6.64 21.33 -20.38
CA LEU A 87 5.57 21.23 -21.40
C LEU A 87 5.40 22.51 -22.25
N LEU A 88 5.97 23.65 -21.83
CA LEU A 88 5.89 24.91 -22.58
C LEU A 88 7.08 25.15 -23.53
N MET A 89 8.08 24.26 -23.54
CA MET A 89 9.32 24.44 -24.30
C MET A 89 9.60 23.28 -25.28
N SER A 90 8.63 22.93 -26.13
CA SER A 90 8.91 22.15 -27.35
C SER A 90 8.72 23.02 -28.59
N PRO A 91 9.79 23.30 -29.37
CA PRO A 91 9.69 24.01 -30.64
C PRO A 91 9.12 23.11 -31.74
N ILE A 92 8.36 23.76 -32.61
CA ILE A 92 7.67 23.27 -33.81
C ILE A 92 8.63 22.42 -34.66
N ASN A 93 8.29 21.14 -34.81
CA ASN A 93 8.94 20.22 -35.75
C ASN A 93 8.47 20.54 -37.18
N GLU A 94 9.15 21.47 -37.86
CA GLU A 94 9.06 21.64 -39.32
C GLU A 94 10.44 22.02 -39.89
N ARG A 95 10.76 21.41 -41.04
CA ARG A 95 11.89 21.71 -41.96
C ARG A 95 13.25 21.04 -41.76
N ARG A 96 13.38 19.72 -41.87
CA ARG A 96 14.70 19.13 -42.25
C ARG A 96 14.69 17.82 -43.06
N ASN A 97 13.66 17.54 -43.86
CA ASN A 97 13.63 16.36 -44.75
C ASN A 97 13.30 16.71 -46.21
N GLN A 98 14.03 17.62 -46.87
CA GLN A 98 13.97 17.75 -48.35
C GLN A 98 15.32 17.59 -49.09
N ASP A 99 16.45 17.49 -48.39
CA ASP A 99 17.76 17.35 -49.05
C ASP A 99 18.23 15.89 -49.22
N GLY A 100 17.39 14.90 -48.91
CA GLY A 100 17.74 13.47 -48.96
C GLY A 100 17.43 12.73 -50.27
N HIS A 101 16.74 13.35 -51.23
CA HIS A 101 16.24 12.66 -52.43
C HIS A 101 16.74 13.28 -53.75
N ARG A 102 18.05 13.51 -53.87
CA ARG A 102 18.72 13.51 -55.17
C ARG A 102 20.10 12.91 -54.98
N THR A 103 20.33 11.77 -55.62
CA THR A 103 21.61 11.26 -56.16
C THR A 103 21.69 9.74 -55.98
N ASN A 104 21.11 9.01 -56.92
CA ASN A 104 21.57 7.65 -57.28
C ASN A 104 21.38 7.34 -58.78
N GLN A 105 20.65 8.17 -59.54
CA GLN A 105 20.44 7.96 -60.99
C GLN A 105 21.51 8.60 -61.90
N GLU A 106 22.35 9.49 -61.37
CA GLU A 106 23.37 10.21 -62.17
C GLU A 106 24.73 9.47 -62.27
N ARG A 107 24.95 8.41 -61.47
CA ARG A 107 26.20 7.64 -61.50
C ARG A 107 26.21 6.45 -62.48
N GLU A 108 25.04 6.01 -62.95
CA GLU A 108 24.94 4.87 -63.89
C GLU A 108 24.78 5.29 -65.35
N SER A 109 24.55 6.57 -65.65
CA SER A 109 24.39 7.05 -67.04
C SER A 109 25.70 7.48 -67.72
N ASN A 110 26.82 7.58 -67.02
CA ASN A 110 28.11 8.07 -67.57
C ASN A 110 29.12 6.95 -67.87
N ARG A 111 28.64 5.73 -68.15
CA ARG A 111 29.50 4.59 -68.50
C ARG A 111 28.94 3.75 -69.63
N THR A 112 28.59 4.38 -70.76
CA THR A 112 28.66 3.86 -72.14
C THR A 112 28.56 5.07 -73.07
#